data_AF-A0AAN6PJY1-F1
#
_entry.id   AF-A0AAN6PJY1-F1
#
_cell.length_a   1.000
_cell.length_b   1.000
_cell.length_c   1.000
_cell.angle_alpha   90.00
_cell.angle_beta   90.00
_cell.angle_gamma   90.00
#
_symmetry.space_group_name_H-M   'P 1'
#
loop_
_entity.id
_entity.type
_entity.pdbx_description
1 polymer ?
#
loop_
_entity_poly.entity_id
_entity_poly.type
_entity_poly.pdbx_seq_one_letter_code
_entity_poly.pdbx_strand_id
1 'polypeptide(L)'
;MSDQNHAPTSRSKPPPPGEEEAGAVLKLGEFEGVDTLTLSEASLVIDALMLKRRKDRKDRNETDVLNKTLDYLDAFARFKEKENVEAVERLLSARKELTKFERAHIGSLCCDNADECKTMIPSLADKISDEDLQELLDEMAKLMSS
;
A
#
# COMPACT_ATOMS: atom_id res chain seq x y z
N MET A 1 -50.40 11.18 -30.16
CA MET A 1 -49.65 10.02 -29.66
C MET A 1 -48.25 10.51 -29.45
N SER A 2 -47.84 10.70 -28.18
CA SER A 2 -46.56 11.32 -27.84
C SER A 2 -45.70 10.24 -27.18
N ASP A 3 -44.70 9.74 -27.92
CA ASP A 3 -43.74 8.76 -27.42
C ASP A 3 -42.82 9.41 -26.36
N GLN A 4 -42.95 8.98 -25.11
CA GLN A 4 -42.03 9.34 -24.03
C GLN A 4 -40.78 8.44 -24.11
N ASN A 5 -39.70 8.99 -24.67
CA ASN A 5 -38.40 8.34 -24.71
C ASN A 5 -37.73 8.41 -23.33
N HIS A 6 -37.71 7.31 -22.58
CA HIS A 6 -37.07 7.23 -21.27
C HIS A 6 -35.55 7.07 -21.43
N ALA A 7 -34.76 7.89 -20.72
CA ALA A 7 -33.31 7.78 -20.72
C ALA A 7 -32.87 6.40 -20.19
N PRO A 8 -31.90 5.73 -20.83
CA PRO A 8 -31.44 4.41 -20.38
C PRO A 8 -30.79 4.53 -18.99
N THR A 9 -31.41 3.92 -17.99
CA THR A 9 -30.93 3.84 -16.60
C THR A 9 -29.93 2.69 -16.39
N SER A 10 -29.28 2.21 -17.45
CA SER A 10 -28.35 1.08 -17.35
C SER A 10 -27.11 1.51 -16.58
N ARG A 11 -26.97 0.99 -15.36
CA ARG A 11 -25.70 0.99 -14.63
C ARG A 11 -24.65 0.32 -15.53
N SER A 12 -23.51 0.97 -15.72
CA SER A 12 -22.37 0.38 -16.43
C SER A 12 -22.03 -0.96 -15.79
N LYS A 13 -21.76 -1.97 -16.63
CA LYS A 13 -21.29 -3.27 -16.14
C LYS A 13 -19.99 -3.03 -15.37
N PRO A 14 -19.80 -3.61 -14.17
CA PRO A 14 -18.53 -3.53 -13.47
C PRO A 14 -17.41 -4.01 -14.40
N PRO A 15 -16.21 -3.41 -14.35
CA PRO A 15 -15.08 -3.90 -15.11
C PRO A 15 -14.84 -5.40 -14.81
N PRO A 16 -14.41 -6.19 -15.80
CA PRO A 16 -14.11 -7.61 -15.59
C PRO A 16 -13.07 -7.74 -14.45
N PRO A 17 -13.29 -8.63 -13.46
CA PRO A 17 -12.29 -8.90 -12.44
C PRO A 17 -11.02 -9.51 -13.07
N GLY A 18 -9.84 -9.15 -12.57
CA GLY A 18 -8.58 -9.78 -12.96
C GLY A 18 -7.85 -9.13 -14.15
N GLU A 19 -8.27 -7.94 -14.59
CA GLU A 19 -7.50 -7.11 -15.52
C GLU A 19 -6.57 -6.12 -14.80
N GLU A 20 -6.39 -6.25 -13.47
CA GLU A 20 -5.51 -5.36 -12.71
C GLU A 20 -4.03 -5.58 -13.07
N GLU A 21 -3.30 -4.49 -13.31
CA GLU A 21 -1.91 -4.49 -13.75
C GLU A 21 -1.12 -3.38 -13.06
N ALA A 22 -0.01 -3.75 -12.39
CA ALA A 22 0.93 -2.83 -11.76
C ALA A 22 2.21 -2.67 -12.62
N GLY A 23 2.02 -2.27 -13.88
CA GLY A 23 3.11 -2.00 -14.82
C GLY A 23 3.56 -0.54 -14.80
N ALA A 24 4.16 -0.08 -15.89
CA ALA A 24 4.51 1.35 -16.08
C ALA A 24 3.28 2.27 -16.02
N VAL A 25 2.11 1.74 -16.39
CA VAL A 25 0.81 2.38 -16.20
C VAL A 25 0.02 1.53 -15.22
N LEU A 26 -0.34 2.13 -14.08
CA LEU A 26 -1.17 1.47 -13.07
C LEU A 26 -2.60 1.31 -13.60
N LYS A 27 -3.12 0.10 -13.50
CA LYS A 27 -4.51 -0.25 -13.73
C LYS A 27 -4.98 -1.06 -12.53
N LEU A 28 -5.44 -0.41 -11.48
CA LEU A 28 -5.76 -1.10 -10.22
C LEU A 28 -7.25 -1.49 -10.10
N GLY A 29 -8.05 -1.22 -11.13
CA GLY A 29 -9.47 -1.58 -11.14
C GLY A 29 -10.24 -0.90 -10.01
N GLU A 30 -10.91 -1.70 -9.17
CA GLU A 30 -11.63 -1.19 -7.99
C GLU A 30 -10.71 -0.66 -6.88
N PHE A 31 -9.41 -0.96 -6.94
CA PHE A 31 -8.41 -0.51 -5.97
C PHE A 31 -7.75 0.83 -6.36
N GLU A 32 -8.14 1.43 -7.48
CA GLU A 32 -7.61 2.72 -7.92
C GLU A 32 -7.95 3.84 -6.91
N GLY A 33 -6.93 4.54 -6.42
CA GLY A 33 -7.09 5.63 -5.43
C GLY A 33 -7.49 5.19 -4.01
N VAL A 34 -7.63 3.88 -3.76
CA VAL A 34 -7.96 3.33 -2.44
C VAL A 34 -6.77 3.48 -1.49
N ASP A 35 -7.06 3.60 -0.20
CA ASP A 35 -6.02 3.63 0.84
C ASP A 35 -5.25 2.31 0.86
N THR A 36 -3.94 2.44 1.02
CA THR A 36 -3.00 1.32 1.02
C THR A 36 -2.24 1.28 2.33
N LEU A 37 -1.69 0.11 2.66
CA LEU A 37 -0.83 -0.06 3.82
C LEU A 37 0.51 -0.61 3.34
N THR A 38 1.60 -0.06 3.86
CA THR A 38 2.90 -0.72 3.88
C THR A 38 2.85 -1.98 4.75
N LEU A 39 3.82 -2.88 4.61
CA LEU A 39 3.93 -4.04 5.49
C LEU A 39 4.03 -3.64 6.97
N SER A 40 4.77 -2.58 7.27
CA SER A 40 4.90 -2.07 8.63
C SER A 40 3.60 -1.51 9.20
N GLU A 41 2.84 -0.74 8.42
CA GLU A 41 1.52 -0.28 8.86
C GLU A 41 0.54 -1.43 9.05
N ALA A 42 0.55 -2.40 8.13
CA ALA A 42 -0.28 -3.60 8.23
C ALA A 42 0.04 -4.39 9.51
N SER A 43 1.32 -4.53 9.87
CA SER A 43 1.74 -5.17 11.12
C SER A 43 1.13 -4.50 12.33
N LEU A 44 1.29 -3.18 12.46
CA LEU A 44 0.75 -2.42 13.60
C LEU A 44 -0.78 -2.51 13.70
N VAL A 45 -1.48 -2.42 12.57
CA VAL A 45 -2.94 -2.49 12.52
C VAL A 45 -3.44 -3.87 12.96
N ILE A 46 -2.82 -4.94 12.46
CA ILE A 46 -3.20 -6.31 12.81
C ILE A 46 -2.87 -6.58 14.28
N ASP A 47 -1.71 -6.18 14.79
CA ASP A 47 -1.33 -6.36 16.19
C ASP A 47 -2.32 -5.66 17.14
N ALA A 48 -2.69 -4.41 16.83
CA ALA A 48 -3.68 -3.67 17.58
C ALA A 48 -5.06 -4.36 17.56
N LEU A 49 -5.47 -4.90 16.40
CA LEU A 49 -6.71 -5.65 16.26
C LEU A 49 -6.70 -6.95 17.09
N MET A 50 -5.58 -7.67 17.11
CA MET A 50 -5.41 -8.91 17.87
C MET A 50 -5.41 -8.66 19.37
N LEU A 51 -4.70 -7.62 19.83
CA LEU A 51 -4.72 -7.19 21.23
C LEU A 51 -6.15 -6.86 21.69
N LYS A 52 -6.92 -6.15 20.85
CA LYS A 52 -8.32 -5.83 21.13
C LYS A 52 -9.20 -7.09 21.23
N ARG A 53 -9.04 -8.06 20.31
CA ARG A 53 -9.80 -9.33 20.34
C ARG A 53 -9.54 -10.14 21.61
N ARG A 54 -8.26 -10.24 22.02
CA ARG A 54 -7.87 -10.91 23.27
C ARG A 54 -8.52 -10.26 24.49
N LYS A 55 -8.53 -8.91 24.55
CA LYS A 55 -9.19 -8.14 25.62
C LYS A 55 -10.71 -8.37 25.65
N ASP A 56 -11.34 -8.45 24.50
CA ASP A 56 -12.79 -8.65 24.38
C ASP A 56 -13.23 -10.12 24.61
N ARG A 57 -12.30 -11.04 24.89
CA ARG A 57 -12.53 -12.51 24.99
C ARG A 57 -13.29 -13.08 23.79
N LYS A 58 -13.18 -12.43 22.64
CA LYS A 58 -13.64 -12.96 21.35
C LYS A 58 -12.51 -13.79 20.77
N ASP A 59 -12.18 -14.87 21.49
CA ASP A 59 -11.17 -15.81 21.05
C ASP A 59 -11.79 -16.64 19.92
N ARG A 60 -11.67 -16.11 18.71
CA ARG A 60 -12.10 -16.78 17.50
C ARG A 60 -10.85 -17.44 16.96
N ASN A 61 -10.88 -18.76 16.78
CA ASN A 61 -9.77 -19.53 16.23
C ASN A 61 -9.14 -18.75 15.07
N GLU A 62 -7.88 -18.35 15.25
CA GLU A 62 -7.11 -17.67 14.24
C GLU A 62 -7.04 -18.57 13.01
N THR A 63 -7.41 -18.04 11.85
CA THR A 63 -7.37 -18.80 10.61
C THR A 63 -5.91 -19.02 10.20
N ASP A 64 -5.58 -20.17 9.60
CA ASP A 64 -4.23 -20.45 9.09
C ASP A 64 -3.68 -19.33 8.18
N VAL A 65 -4.54 -18.66 7.42
CA VAL A 65 -4.17 -17.51 6.58
C VAL A 65 -3.71 -16.32 7.42
N LEU A 66 -4.39 -16.04 8.53
CA LEU A 66 -4.02 -14.96 9.45
C LEU A 66 -2.68 -15.25 10.12
N ASN A 67 -2.46 -16.48 10.57
CA ASN A 67 -1.19 -16.87 11.19
C ASN A 67 -0.02 -16.71 10.21
N LYS A 68 -0.18 -17.19 8.97
CA LYS A 68 0.83 -16.98 7.91
C LYS A 68 1.05 -15.50 7.59
N THR A 69 0.00 -14.68 7.67
CA THR A 69 0.12 -13.23 7.45
C THR A 69 0.91 -12.58 8.58
N LEU A 70 0.65 -12.95 9.84
CA LEU A 70 1.41 -12.48 10.99
C LEU A 70 2.89 -12.87 10.88
N ASP A 71 3.18 -14.14 10.55
CA ASP A 71 4.55 -14.62 10.36
C ASP A 71 5.28 -13.85 9.25
N TYR A 72 4.57 -13.57 8.15
CA TYR A 72 5.11 -12.78 7.06
C TYR A 72 5.40 -11.33 7.48
N LEU A 73 4.47 -10.69 8.18
CA LEU A 73 4.65 -9.31 8.63
C LEU A 73 5.76 -9.18 9.66
N ASP A 74 5.90 -10.12 10.60
CA ASP A 74 7.01 -10.08 11.57
C ASP A 74 8.39 -10.22 10.90
N ALA A 75 8.46 -11.02 9.83
CA ALA A 75 9.69 -11.24 9.07
C ALA A 75 10.03 -10.09 8.10
N PHE A 76 9.03 -9.46 7.48
CA PHE A 76 9.23 -8.53 6.35
C PHE A 76 8.84 -7.08 6.63
N ALA A 77 8.14 -6.76 7.72
CA ALA A 77 7.95 -5.37 8.13
C ALA A 77 9.32 -4.73 8.43
N ARG A 78 9.61 -3.63 7.73
CA ARG A 78 10.92 -2.96 7.79
C ARG A 78 11.08 -2.07 9.02
N PHE A 79 9.98 -1.50 9.46
CA PHE A 79 9.86 -0.64 10.63
C PHE A 79 8.95 -1.32 11.65
N LYS A 80 9.46 -1.55 12.86
CA LYS A 80 8.70 -2.20 13.95
C LYS A 80 8.18 -1.18 14.98
N GLU A 81 8.94 -0.13 15.24
CA GLU A 81 8.53 0.93 16.17
C GLU A 81 7.51 1.87 15.54
N LYS A 82 6.45 2.17 16.29
CA LYS A 82 5.31 2.97 15.81
C LYS A 82 5.75 4.35 15.35
N GLU A 83 6.66 4.98 16.07
CA GLU A 83 7.18 6.30 15.77
C GLU A 83 7.92 6.33 14.42
N ASN A 84 8.65 5.25 14.10
CA ASN A 84 9.35 5.10 12.83
C ASN A 84 8.36 4.89 11.68
N VAL A 85 7.31 4.07 11.88
CA VAL A 85 6.24 3.90 10.89
C VAL A 85 5.54 5.23 10.58
N GLU A 86 5.17 5.99 11.61
CA GLU A 86 4.55 7.31 11.43
C GLU A 86 5.51 8.32 10.76
N ALA A 87 6.80 8.23 11.01
CA ALA A 87 7.79 9.08 10.35
C ALA A 87 7.92 8.76 8.86
N VAL A 88 8.00 7.47 8.51
CA VAL A 88 8.03 7.01 7.11
C VAL A 88 6.77 7.44 6.37
N GLU A 89 5.59 7.28 6.98
CA GLU A 89 4.34 7.69 6.33
C GLU A 89 4.27 9.21 6.13
N ARG A 90 4.82 10.02 7.04
CA ARG A 90 4.95 11.47 6.81
C ARG A 90 5.86 11.81 5.62
N LEU A 91 6.98 11.10 5.46
CA LEU A 91 7.88 11.28 4.33
C LEU A 91 7.20 10.91 3.01
N LEU A 92 6.57 9.73 2.95
CA LEU A 92 5.89 9.23 1.76
C LEU A 92 4.68 10.11 1.38
N SER A 93 3.88 10.50 2.36
CA SER A 93 2.68 11.33 2.12
C SER A 93 2.98 12.75 1.67
N ALA A 94 4.20 13.26 1.93
CA ALA A 94 4.67 14.54 1.41
C ALA A 94 4.87 14.53 -0.12
N ARG A 95 5.14 13.37 -0.72
CA ARG A 95 5.31 13.17 -2.17
C ARG A 95 3.95 13.03 -2.87
N LYS A 96 3.28 14.17 -3.08
CA LYS A 96 1.91 14.25 -3.65
C LYS A 96 1.79 13.74 -5.08
N GLU A 97 2.89 13.73 -5.81
CA GLU A 97 3.03 13.17 -7.16
C GLU A 97 2.93 11.64 -7.20
N LEU A 98 3.21 10.97 -6.07
CA LEU A 98 3.15 9.52 -5.96
C LEU A 98 1.73 9.08 -5.59
N THR A 99 1.26 8.01 -6.21
CA THR A 99 0.01 7.35 -5.83
C THR A 99 0.17 6.62 -4.49
N LYS A 100 -0.94 6.32 -3.82
CA LYS A 100 -0.91 5.56 -2.55
C LYS A 100 -0.26 4.18 -2.74
N PHE A 101 -0.57 3.52 -3.86
CA PHE A 101 0.05 2.25 -4.26
C PHE A 101 1.58 2.31 -4.33
N GLU A 102 2.11 3.35 -4.97
CA GLU A 102 3.56 3.56 -5.10
C GLU A 102 4.21 3.83 -3.75
N ARG A 103 3.60 4.68 -2.92
CA ARG A 103 4.09 4.95 -1.56
C ARG A 103 4.15 3.68 -0.72
N ALA A 104 3.09 2.86 -0.77
CA ALA A 104 3.05 1.59 -0.05
C ALA A 104 4.14 0.62 -0.51
N HIS A 105 4.43 0.58 -1.82
CA HIS A 105 5.52 -0.25 -2.35
C HIS A 105 6.90 0.27 -1.92
N ILE A 106 7.15 1.58 -2.02
CA ILE A 106 8.43 2.18 -1.56
C ILE A 106 8.65 1.86 -0.08
N GLY A 107 7.64 2.08 0.77
CA GLY A 107 7.71 1.80 2.22
C GLY A 107 7.78 0.32 2.61
N SER A 108 7.48 -0.59 1.69
CA SER A 108 7.54 -2.03 1.95
C SER A 108 8.82 -2.68 1.42
N LEU A 109 9.25 -2.27 0.22
CA LEU A 109 10.43 -2.83 -0.43
C LEU A 109 11.72 -2.30 0.19
N CYS A 110 11.76 -1.00 0.52
CA CYS A 110 12.96 -0.29 0.99
C CYS A 110 14.18 -0.60 0.11
N CYS A 111 14.06 -0.32 -1.19
CA CYS A 111 15.14 -0.50 -2.16
C CYS A 111 16.38 0.31 -1.78
N ASP A 112 17.56 -0.21 -2.14
CA ASP A 112 18.84 0.42 -1.79
C ASP A 112 19.12 1.66 -2.65
N ASN A 113 18.59 1.69 -3.87
CA ASN A 113 18.79 2.79 -4.81
C ASN A 113 17.59 3.06 -5.72
N ALA A 114 17.60 4.25 -6.34
CA ALA A 114 16.53 4.72 -7.21
C ALA A 114 16.29 3.83 -8.45
N ASP A 115 17.35 3.30 -9.06
CA ASP A 115 17.26 2.42 -10.24
C ASP A 115 16.56 1.09 -9.92
N GLU A 116 16.94 0.46 -8.81
CA GLU A 116 16.24 -0.72 -8.28
C GLU A 116 14.77 -0.40 -8.00
N CYS A 117 14.51 0.73 -7.34
CA CYS A 117 13.15 1.12 -6.97
C CYS A 117 12.26 1.34 -8.20
N LYS A 118 12.75 2.03 -9.23
CA LYS A 118 12.04 2.22 -10.50
C LYS A 118 11.91 0.94 -11.31
N THR A 119 12.86 0.02 -11.19
CA THR A 119 12.76 -1.32 -11.79
C THR A 119 11.64 -2.14 -11.15
N MET A 120 11.54 -2.10 -9.81
CA MET A 120 10.53 -2.82 -9.05
C MET A 120 9.15 -2.16 -9.11
N ILE A 121 9.09 -0.84 -9.30
CA ILE A 121 7.86 -0.05 -9.38
C ILE A 121 7.89 0.79 -10.66
N PRO A 122 7.64 0.19 -11.84
CA PRO A 122 7.83 0.85 -13.13
C PRO A 122 7.00 2.12 -13.34
N SER A 123 5.89 2.27 -12.61
CA SER A 123 5.04 3.46 -12.66
C SER A 123 5.69 4.73 -12.10
N LEU A 124 6.83 4.61 -11.41
CA LEU A 124 7.62 5.73 -10.89
C LEU A 124 8.45 6.44 -11.95
N ALA A 125 8.72 5.82 -13.11
CA ALA A 125 9.77 6.20 -14.05
C ALA A 125 9.82 7.72 -14.33
N ASP A 126 8.65 8.32 -14.60
CA ASP A 126 8.51 9.73 -14.99
C ASP A 126 7.91 10.63 -13.89
N LYS A 127 7.67 10.11 -12.68
CA LYS A 127 6.97 10.84 -11.59
C LYS A 127 7.91 11.55 -10.63
N ILE A 128 9.09 10.98 -10.40
CA ILE A 128 10.09 11.47 -9.45
C ILE A 128 11.48 11.32 -10.07
N SER A 129 12.36 12.30 -9.87
CA SER A 129 13.76 12.20 -10.31
C SER A 129 14.51 11.14 -9.53
N ASP A 130 15.62 10.64 -10.08
CA ASP A 130 16.44 9.65 -9.39
C ASP A 130 17.07 10.25 -8.13
N GLU A 131 17.45 11.53 -8.18
CA GLU A 131 18.01 12.25 -7.05
C GLU A 131 17.01 12.39 -5.89
N ASP A 132 15.78 12.83 -6.18
CA ASP A 132 14.73 13.00 -5.16
C ASP A 132 14.30 11.65 -4.58
N LEU A 133 14.23 10.61 -5.42
CA LEU A 133 13.89 9.26 -4.97
C LEU A 133 15.00 8.69 -4.10
N GLN A 134 16.27 8.89 -4.45
CA GLN A 134 17.40 8.45 -3.63
C GLN A 134 17.41 9.17 -2.27
N GLU A 135 17.18 10.48 -2.24
CA GLU A 135 17.09 11.23 -0.99
C GLU A 135 15.99 10.67 -0.07
N LEU A 136 14.80 10.38 -0.63
CA LEU A 136 13.71 9.76 0.10
C LEU A 136 14.09 8.38 0.66
N LEU A 137 14.71 7.51 -0.15
CA LEU A 137 15.15 6.18 0.27
C LEU A 137 16.20 6.26 1.39
N ASP A 138 17.16 7.19 1.27
CA ASP A 138 18.20 7.41 2.28
C ASP A 138 17.62 7.94 3.60
N GLU A 139 16.61 8.83 3.55
CA GLU A 139 15.89 9.29 4.74
C GLU A 139 15.12 8.16 5.43
N MET A 140 14.42 7.33 4.65
CA MET A 140 13.73 6.16 5.17
C MET A 140 14.70 5.14 5.77
N ALA A 141 15.87 4.93 5.16
CA ALA A 141 16.87 3.98 5.65
C ALA A 141 17.39 4.32 7.05
N LYS A 142 17.51 5.62 7.37
CA LYS A 142 17.90 6.08 8.73
C LYS A 142 16.91 5.64 9.80
N LEU A 143 15.63 5.47 9.43
CA LEU A 143 14.54 5.04 10.30
C LEU A 143 14.45 3.50 10.45
N MET A 144 15.16 2.74 9.60
CA MET A 144 15.21 1.27 9.70
C MET A 144 16.23 0.78 10.73
N SER A 145 17.33 1.51 10.91
CA SER A 145 18.44 1.13 11.79
C SER A 145 18.35 1.72 13.20
N SER A 146 17.26 2.41 13.53
CA SER A 146 17.05 3.12 14.80
C SER A 146 16.20 2.34 15.79
#